data_AF-A0A497FL12-F1
#
_entry.id   AF-A0A497FL12-F1
#
_cell.length_a   1.000
_cell.length_b   1.000
_cell.length_c   1.000
_cell.angle_alpha   90.00
_cell.angle_beta   90.00
_cell.angle_gamma   90.00
#
_symmetry.space_group_name_H-M   'P 1'
#
loop_
_entity.id
_entity.type
_entity.pdbx_description
1 polymer ?
#
loop_
_entity_poly.entity_id
_entity_poly.type
_entity_poly.pdbx_seq_one_letter_code
_entity_poly.pdbx_strand_id
1 'polypeptide(L)'
;MQRRYPRGIKGFALFYVNKDIQVVKIDFLIANITLAEYKPRNYMKEYRNAFDEMTYHLGEELSEYFYEDAVCYVKSKLVACRFFYSPEDDRVVYVMFATLYPGIIRLISRRLEKMGWKRRLLIEFSSIKQRMK
;
A
#
# COMPACT_ATOMS: atom_id res chain seq x y z
N MET A 1 12.41 -17.58 -19.43
CA MET A 1 10.97 -17.23 -19.39
C MET A 1 10.83 -15.82 -18.80
N GLN A 2 10.69 -14.77 -19.63
CA GLN A 2 10.52 -13.39 -19.14
C GLN A 2 9.10 -13.22 -18.56
N ARG A 3 8.99 -13.03 -17.24
CA ARG A 3 7.72 -12.64 -16.60
C ARG A 3 7.33 -11.25 -17.10
N ARG A 4 6.27 -11.15 -17.90
CA ARG A 4 5.68 -9.89 -18.35
C ARG A 4 5.03 -9.21 -17.13
N TYR A 5 5.69 -8.20 -16.58
CA TYR A 5 5.13 -7.42 -15.48
C TYR A 5 3.91 -6.63 -15.98
N PRO A 6 2.81 -6.57 -15.21
CA PRO A 6 1.70 -5.67 -15.54
C PRO A 6 2.22 -4.23 -15.60
N ARG A 7 1.81 -3.46 -16.62
CA ARG A 7 2.19 -2.04 -16.72
C ARG A 7 1.24 -1.17 -15.90
N GLY A 8 1.82 -0.34 -15.02
CA GLY A 8 1.14 0.69 -14.24
C GLY A 8 0.35 0.17 -13.04
N ILE A 9 0.14 1.06 -12.06
CA ILE A 9 -0.60 0.78 -10.83
C ILE A 9 -2.02 0.29 -11.16
N LYS A 10 -2.41 -0.83 -10.55
CA LYS A 10 -3.75 -1.45 -10.67
C LYS A 10 -4.57 -1.34 -9.40
N GLY A 11 -3.95 -0.99 -8.28
CA GLY A 11 -4.66 -0.73 -7.04
C GLY A 11 -3.87 0.19 -6.13
N PHE A 12 -4.59 1.04 -5.43
CA PHE A 12 -4.08 1.98 -4.42
C PHE A 12 -5.02 2.01 -3.22
N ALA A 13 -4.48 2.11 -2.02
CA ALA A 13 -5.28 2.37 -0.82
C ALA A 13 -4.51 3.22 0.19
N LEU A 14 -5.27 4.00 0.96
CA LEU A 14 -4.81 4.74 2.12
C LEU A 14 -5.63 4.32 3.34
N PHE A 15 -4.94 4.03 4.44
CA PHE A 15 -5.56 3.74 5.73
C PHE A 15 -5.08 4.72 6.79
N TYR A 16 -6.01 5.18 7.62
CA TYR A 16 -5.71 5.70 8.95
C TYR A 16 -5.61 4.53 9.93
N VAL A 17 -4.54 4.53 10.70
CA VAL A 17 -4.13 3.40 11.54
C VAL A 17 -3.97 3.83 13.00
N ASN A 18 -3.14 4.84 13.25
CA ASN A 18 -2.75 5.35 14.57
C ASN A 18 -2.41 4.23 15.57
N LYS A 19 -1.38 3.44 15.24
CA LYS A 19 -0.91 2.30 16.03
C LYS A 19 0.60 2.33 16.21
N ASP A 20 1.07 1.71 17.28
CA ASP A 20 2.49 1.38 17.42
C ASP A 20 2.94 0.44 16.28
N ILE A 21 4.20 0.60 15.83
CA ILE A 21 4.75 -0.17 14.71
C ILE A 21 4.74 -1.69 14.95
N GLN A 22 4.89 -2.14 16.20
CA GLN A 22 4.79 -3.56 16.55
C GLN A 22 3.38 -4.09 16.34
N VAL A 23 2.36 -3.30 16.69
CA VAL A 23 0.96 -3.66 16.44
C VAL A 23 0.69 -3.71 14.94
N VAL A 24 1.24 -2.77 14.16
CA VAL A 24 1.14 -2.79 12.70
C VAL A 24 1.77 -4.06 12.10
N LYS A 25 2.93 -4.49 12.60
CA LYS A 25 3.59 -5.73 12.16
C LYS A 25 2.77 -6.97 12.52
N ILE A 26 2.15 -7.00 13.71
CA ILE A 26 1.24 -8.08 14.12
C ILE A 26 0.00 -8.12 13.22
N ASP A 27 -0.63 -6.98 12.94
CA ASP A 27 -1.77 -6.89 12.03
C ASP A 27 -1.41 -7.39 10.63
N PHE A 28 -0.23 -7.03 10.13
CA PHE A 28 0.28 -7.51 8.84
C PHE A 28 0.43 -9.04 8.83
N LEU A 29 1.03 -9.61 9.87
CA LEU A 29 1.20 -11.06 10.01
C LEU A 29 -0.16 -11.77 9.99
N ILE A 30 -1.12 -11.33 10.80
CA ILE A 30 -2.47 -11.90 10.85
C ILE A 30 -3.18 -11.73 9.49
N ALA A 31 -2.94 -10.60 8.80
CA ALA A 31 -3.50 -10.31 7.49
C ALA A 31 -2.79 -11.08 6.36
N ASN A 32 -1.81 -11.94 6.67
CA ASN A 32 -0.98 -12.63 5.70
C ASN A 32 -0.33 -11.65 4.70
N ILE A 33 0.21 -10.55 5.25
CA ILE A 33 1.02 -9.54 4.57
C ILE A 33 2.42 -9.67 5.16
N THR A 34 3.39 -10.09 4.35
CA THR A 34 4.77 -10.28 4.81
C THR A 34 5.61 -9.09 4.40
N LEU A 35 6.17 -8.35 5.35
CA LEU A 35 7.15 -7.30 5.05
C LEU A 35 8.40 -7.94 4.41
N ALA A 36 8.88 -7.35 3.32
CA ALA A 36 10.09 -7.79 2.67
C ALA A 36 11.31 -7.24 3.41
N GLU A 37 12.29 -8.10 3.70
CA GLU A 37 13.58 -7.70 4.28
C GLU A 37 14.44 -6.90 3.28
N TYR A 38 14.26 -7.16 1.98
CA TYR A 38 15.00 -6.51 0.91
C TYR A 38 14.09 -5.72 -0.03
N LYS A 39 14.45 -4.47 -0.32
CA LYS A 39 13.75 -3.57 -1.26
C LYS A 39 14.36 -3.75 -2.67
N PRO A 40 13.64 -4.34 -3.65
CA PRO A 40 14.17 -4.47 -5.02
C PRO A 40 14.29 -3.08 -5.68
N ARG A 41 15.52 -2.57 -5.86
CA ARG A 41 15.80 -1.19 -6.31
C ARG A 41 15.03 -0.77 -7.59
N ASN A 42 14.85 -1.69 -8.54
CA ASN A 42 14.29 -1.38 -9.86
C ASN A 42 12.75 -1.30 -9.91
N TYR A 43 12.02 -1.76 -8.87
CA TYR A 43 10.55 -1.77 -8.88
C TYR A 43 9.93 -0.51 -8.28
N MET A 44 10.73 0.30 -7.56
CA MET A 44 10.21 1.39 -6.74
C MET A 44 9.87 2.67 -7.51
N LYS A 45 10.25 2.82 -8.79
CA LYS A 45 10.01 4.09 -9.50
C LYS A 45 8.52 4.33 -9.75
N GLU A 46 7.80 3.34 -10.29
CA GLU A 46 6.36 3.47 -10.56
C GLU A 46 5.56 3.66 -9.26
N TYR A 47 5.93 2.93 -8.20
CA TYR A 47 5.30 3.08 -6.89
C TYR A 47 5.57 4.42 -6.24
N ARG A 48 6.82 4.92 -6.28
CA ARG A 48 7.16 6.23 -5.71
C ARG A 48 6.41 7.35 -6.40
N ASN A 49 6.37 7.37 -7.73
CA ASN A 49 5.60 8.37 -8.45
C ASN A 49 4.12 8.38 -8.02
N ALA A 50 3.51 7.19 -7.90
CA ALA A 50 2.14 7.08 -7.44
C ALA A 50 1.94 7.54 -5.99
N PHE A 51 2.88 7.23 -5.09
CA PHE A 51 2.81 7.73 -3.71
C PHE A 51 3.00 9.24 -3.64
N ASP A 52 3.96 9.80 -4.37
CA ASP A 52 4.26 11.23 -4.34
C ASP A 52 3.09 12.04 -4.93
N GLU A 53 2.48 11.57 -6.02
CA GLU A 53 1.26 12.15 -6.59
C GLU A 53 0.10 12.12 -5.58
N MET A 54 -0.11 10.98 -4.91
CA MET A 54 -1.18 10.86 -3.92
C MET A 54 -0.91 11.68 -2.66
N THR A 55 0.34 11.75 -2.19
CA THR A 55 0.74 12.61 -1.07
C THR A 55 0.53 14.08 -1.42
N TYR A 56 0.86 14.52 -2.64
CA TYR A 56 0.60 15.88 -3.10
C TYR A 56 -0.91 16.21 -3.07
N HIS A 57 -1.76 15.33 -3.58
CA HIS A 57 -3.22 15.54 -3.58
C HIS A 57 -3.87 15.49 -2.21
N LEU A 58 -3.29 14.76 -1.27
CA LEU A 58 -3.75 14.65 0.12
C LEU A 58 -3.00 15.60 1.07
N GLY A 59 -2.22 16.54 0.53
CA GLY A 59 -1.08 17.19 1.16
C GLY A 59 -1.32 17.78 2.56
N GLU A 60 -2.48 18.37 2.84
CA GLU A 60 -2.75 18.91 4.18
C GLU A 60 -2.87 17.80 5.24
N GLU A 61 -3.44 16.65 4.91
CA GLU A 61 -3.64 15.53 5.86
C GLU A 61 -2.33 14.77 6.14
N LEU A 62 -1.31 14.89 5.27
CA LEU A 62 -0.10 14.07 5.35
C LEU A 62 1.21 14.85 5.52
N SER A 63 1.19 16.18 5.37
CA SER A 63 2.40 17.02 5.28
C SER A 63 3.25 17.03 6.56
N GLU A 64 2.62 16.83 7.71
CA GLU A 64 3.29 16.85 9.03
C GLU A 64 3.99 15.54 9.40
N TYR A 65 3.79 14.47 8.62
CA TYR A 65 4.30 13.14 8.96
C TYR A 65 5.57 12.79 8.17
N PHE A 66 6.57 12.26 8.87
CA PHE A 66 7.69 11.60 8.23
C PHE A 66 7.24 10.28 7.61
N TYR A 67 7.83 9.88 6.48
CA TYR A 67 7.46 8.62 5.84
C TYR A 67 8.64 7.69 5.55
N GLU A 68 8.36 6.39 5.59
CA GLU A 68 9.26 5.35 5.12
C GLU A 68 8.57 4.46 4.08
N ASP A 69 9.20 4.31 2.91
CA ASP A 69 8.79 3.37 1.88
C ASP A 69 9.32 1.98 2.16
N ALA A 70 8.45 0.98 2.13
CA ALA A 70 8.80 -0.43 2.22
C ALA A 70 8.10 -1.24 1.12
N VAL A 71 8.40 -2.53 1.11
CA VAL A 71 7.78 -3.49 0.20
C VAL A 71 7.25 -4.65 1.01
N CYS A 72 6.12 -5.18 0.57
CA CYS A 72 5.34 -6.18 1.27
C CYS A 72 4.86 -7.23 0.25
N TYR A 73 4.70 -8.47 0.68
CA TYR A 73 4.19 -9.58 -0.13
C TYR A 73 2.81 -9.99 0.33
N VAL A 74 1.89 -10.11 -0.63
CA VAL A 74 0.52 -10.59 -0.41
C VAL A 74 0.19 -11.63 -1.47
N LYS A 75 -0.07 -12.88 -1.06
CA LYS A 75 -0.25 -14.01 -2.00
C LYS A 75 0.88 -14.12 -3.04
N SER A 76 2.13 -13.97 -2.59
CA SER A 76 3.33 -13.98 -3.44
C SER A 76 3.37 -12.85 -4.49
N LYS A 77 2.55 -11.80 -4.33
CA LYS A 77 2.59 -10.59 -5.15
C LYS A 77 3.25 -9.45 -4.39
N LEU A 78 4.12 -8.73 -5.08
CA LEU A 78 4.78 -7.55 -4.54
C LEU A 78 3.78 -6.40 -4.43
N VAL A 79 3.78 -5.71 -3.31
CA VAL A 79 2.99 -4.52 -3.01
C VAL A 79 3.95 -3.50 -2.41
N ALA A 80 3.89 -2.26 -2.87
CA ALA A 80 4.59 -1.18 -2.21
C ALA A 80 3.77 -0.66 -1.05
N CYS A 81 4.46 -0.30 0.03
CA CYS A 81 3.91 0.17 1.29
C CYS A 81 4.60 1.51 1.61
N ARG A 82 3.88 2.57 1.99
CA ARG A 82 4.46 3.82 2.56
C ARG A 82 3.85 4.05 3.94
N PHE A 83 4.68 4.05 4.97
CA PHE A 83 4.28 4.27 6.36
C PHE A 83 4.49 5.74 6.70
N PHE A 84 3.50 6.37 7.32
CA PHE A 84 3.59 7.75 7.82
C PHE A 84 3.62 7.72 9.34
N TYR A 85 4.63 8.36 9.91
CA TYR A 85 4.93 8.36 11.34
C TYR A 85 4.64 9.73 11.93
N SER A 86 3.98 9.71 13.09
CA SER A 86 3.78 10.87 13.95
C SER A 86 5.15 11.42 14.39
N PRO A 87 5.39 12.73 14.28
CA PRO A 87 6.62 13.34 14.80
C PRO A 87 6.67 13.38 16.33
N GLU A 88 5.54 13.20 17.03
CA GLU A 88 5.44 13.34 18.48
C GLU A 88 5.76 12.05 19.24
N ASP A 89 5.35 10.90 18.69
CA ASP A 89 5.34 9.63 19.42
C ASP A 89 5.68 8.40 18.57
N ASP A 90 6.25 8.62 17.38
CA ASP A 90 6.70 7.58 16.42
C ASP A 90 5.63 6.55 16.03
N ARG A 91 4.34 6.85 16.28
CA ARG A 91 3.24 5.97 15.89
C ARG A 91 3.03 5.99 14.38
N VAL A 92 2.63 4.86 13.82
CA VAL A 92 2.17 4.78 12.44
C VAL A 92 0.76 5.37 12.35
N VAL A 93 0.64 6.55 11.79
CA VAL A 93 -0.63 7.28 11.65
C VAL A 93 -1.35 6.85 10.39
N TYR A 94 -0.65 6.81 9.26
CA TYR A 94 -1.20 6.38 7.97
C TYR A 94 -0.34 5.31 7.31
N VAL A 95 -0.96 4.50 6.46
CA VAL A 95 -0.27 3.59 5.56
C VAL A 95 -0.90 3.63 4.18
N MET A 96 -0.07 3.88 3.17
CA MET A 96 -0.44 3.71 1.77
C MET A 96 0.02 2.35 1.24
N PHE A 97 -0.78 1.80 0.34
CA PHE A 97 -0.45 0.60 -0.42
C PHE A 97 -0.64 0.85 -1.91
N ALA A 98 0.26 0.34 -2.73
CA ALA A 98 0.14 0.37 -4.19
C ALA A 98 0.55 -0.99 -4.79
N THR A 99 -0.17 -1.45 -5.81
CA THR A 99 0.06 -2.75 -6.45
C THR A 99 -0.17 -2.69 -7.95
N LEU A 100 0.65 -3.44 -8.69
CA LEU A 100 0.48 -3.69 -10.13
C LEU A 100 -0.50 -4.84 -10.43
N TYR A 101 -1.03 -5.51 -9.40
CA TYR A 101 -1.86 -6.70 -9.53
C TYR A 101 -3.31 -6.41 -9.15
N PRO A 102 -4.28 -6.60 -10.06
CA PRO A 102 -5.70 -6.45 -9.73
C PRO A 102 -6.15 -7.41 -8.63
N GLY A 103 -7.12 -7.00 -7.82
CA GLY A 103 -7.70 -7.77 -6.73
C GLY A 103 -6.88 -7.80 -5.44
N ILE A 104 -5.58 -7.45 -5.49
CA ILE A 104 -4.70 -7.48 -4.32
C ILE A 104 -5.05 -6.38 -3.34
N ILE A 105 -5.34 -5.17 -3.82
CA ILE A 105 -5.62 -4.04 -2.92
C ILE A 105 -6.94 -4.24 -2.16
N ARG A 106 -7.97 -4.77 -2.83
CA ARG A 106 -9.24 -5.11 -2.20
C ARG A 106 -9.10 -6.24 -1.18
N LEU A 107 -8.21 -7.20 -1.45
CA LEU A 107 -7.88 -8.25 -0.48
C LEU A 107 -7.22 -7.66 0.77
N ILE A 108 -6.23 -6.77 0.60
CA ILE A 108 -5.57 -6.06 1.71
C ILE A 108 -6.59 -5.29 2.53
N SER A 109 -7.40 -4.46 1.88
CA SER A 109 -8.45 -3.65 2.50
C SER A 109 -9.35 -4.49 3.39
N ARG A 110 -9.94 -5.56 2.84
CA ARG A 110 -10.87 -6.41 3.59
C ARG A 110 -10.24 -7.06 4.84
N ARG A 111 -8.94 -7.32 4.82
CA ARG A 111 -8.24 -7.96 5.95
C ARG A 111 -7.89 -6.95 7.03
N LEU A 112 -7.35 -5.79 6.64
CA LEU A 112 -6.94 -4.74 7.58
C LEU A 112 -8.14 -4.03 8.21
N GLU A 113 -9.24 -3.81 7.47
CA GLU A 113 -10.47 -3.22 8.02
C GLU A 113 -11.04 -4.06 9.17
N LYS A 114 -10.92 -5.40 9.11
CA LYS A 114 -11.32 -6.30 10.20
C LYS A 114 -10.48 -6.14 11.47
N MET A 115 -9.31 -5.51 11.36
CA MET A 115 -8.37 -5.24 12.46
C MET A 115 -8.48 -3.80 12.95
N GLY A 116 -9.56 -3.10 12.57
CA GLY A 116 -9.82 -1.72 12.97
C GLY A 116 -9.06 -0.66 12.17
N TRP A 117 -8.39 -1.02 11.08
CA TRP A 117 -7.80 -0.02 10.18
C TRP A 117 -8.90 0.73 9.44
N LYS A 118 -8.87 2.06 9.47
CA LYS A 118 -9.90 2.89 8.82
C LYS A 118 -9.48 3.22 7.41
N ARG A 119 -10.18 2.68 6.42
CA ARG A 119 -9.92 2.97 5.01
C ARG A 119 -10.34 4.40 4.66
N ARG A 120 -9.38 5.22 4.24
CA ARG A 120 -9.62 6.59 3.75
C ARG A 120 -9.85 6.62 2.25
N LEU A 121 -9.09 5.82 1.51
CA LEU A 121 -9.18 5.74 0.05
C LEU A 121 -8.94 4.31 -0.43
N LEU A 122 -9.66 3.92 -1.49
CA LEU A 122 -9.45 2.67 -2.21
C LEU A 122 -9.75 2.89 -3.69
N ILE A 123 -8.73 2.73 -4.52
CA ILE A 123 -8.83 2.80 -5.97
C ILE A 123 -8.40 1.45 -6.53
N GLU A 124 -9.21 0.86 -7.39
CA GLU A 124 -8.88 -0.39 -8.07
C GLU A 124 -9.22 -0.28 -9.55
N PHE A 125 -8.22 -0.45 -10.40
CA PHE A 125 -8.36 -0.40 -11.84
C PHE A 125 -8.66 -1.80 -12.36
N SER A 126 -9.93 -2.06 -12.69
CA SER A 126 -10.30 -3.26 -13.42
C SER A 126 -9.92 -3.12 -14.89
N SER A 127 -9.31 -4.14 -15.49
CA SER A 127 -9.25 -4.21 -16.94
C SER A 127 -10.69 -4.37 -17.45
N ILE A 128 -11.22 -3.36 -18.13
CA ILE A 128 -12.41 -3.54 -18.96
C ILE A 128 -11.97 -4.46 -20.09
N LYS A 129 -12.20 -5.77 -19.95
CA LYS A 129 -12.27 -6.62 -21.14
C LYS A 129 -13.51 -6.17 -21.88
N GLN A 130 -13.34 -5.28 -22.86
CA GLN A 130 -14.35 -5.11 -23.89
C GLN A 130 -14.54 -6.51 -24.50
N ARG A 131 -15.61 -7.19 -24.09
CA ARG A 131 -16.20 -8.23 -24.93
C ARG A 131 -16.75 -7.48 -26.13
N MET A 132 -15.91 -7.30 -27.14
CA MET A 132 -16.43 -7.09 -28.49
C MET A 132 -17.25 -8.34 -28.79
N LYS A 133 -18.57 -8.18 -28.75
CA LYS A 133 -19.49 -9.10 -29.42
C LYS A 133 -19.49 -8.75 -30.90
#